data_AF-A0A4Y2CEA6-F1
#
_entry.id   AF-A0A4Y2CEA6-F1
#
_cell.length_a   1.000
_cell.length_b   1.000
_cell.length_c   1.000
_cell.angle_alpha   90.00
_cell.angle_beta   90.00
_cell.angle_gamma   90.00
#
_symmetry.space_group_name_H-M   'P 1'
#
loop_
_entity.id
_entity.type
_entity.pdbx_description
1 polymer ?
#
loop_
_entity_poly.entity_id
_entity_poly.type
_entity_poly.pdbx_seq_one_letter_code
_entity_poly.pdbx_strand_id
1 'polypeptide(L)'
;MPGLEKIHLEDALEDNPQTRSMVSLFEQDAGLLRDYIIVLRSHCEKVLNAQKELATATSNLSQHLRAYENQPFPLDTDPDSVLKTTLREFASTLDEVSSIQQVCAAQLGDGMLYPLNRFIEADLSDIFTMMEMFASASNEMEQVVTKFCKCSKKRDSEKVKQDINEEVYMATKKYHQTALHYYANMNALQFKRKIALLEPIIGYLHALRSTFSVGQETLNTTELETFLNNIDSSVKGVQTELGLETQKTVELIDTIEQQSQHLYYAEPPVDMPYIPPNTRLSQKSGYLFHKTKFAGMVTKWEHVFVYTLGSKLMSIAKSECNQIRLVYYLILCITFKSPLTAVLPAVLMFVHFPKSSSKSIIELSFMDDKKGFKEDLRLLEKVSSNM
;
A
#
# COMPACT_ATOMS: atom_id res chain seq x y z
N MET A 1 -45.56 20.31 30.18
CA MET A 1 -44.60 19.26 30.57
C MET A 1 -44.52 19.25 32.08
N PRO A 2 -44.60 18.09 32.76
CA PRO A 2 -44.24 18.03 34.17
C PRO A 2 -42.83 18.60 34.36
N GLY A 3 -42.61 19.36 35.43
CA GLY A 3 -41.28 19.87 35.75
C GLY A 3 -40.28 18.73 35.95
N LEU A 4 -38.99 19.02 35.75
CA LEU A 4 -37.93 18.08 36.08
C LEU A 4 -38.06 17.69 37.56
N GLU A 5 -38.12 16.41 37.86
CA GLU A 5 -38.11 15.91 39.23
C GLU A 5 -36.81 16.35 39.92
N LYS A 6 -36.89 16.75 41.18
CA LYS A 6 -35.79 17.34 41.94
C LYS A 6 -35.80 16.85 43.37
N ILE A 7 -34.61 16.64 43.91
CA ILE A 7 -34.41 16.40 45.35
C ILE A 7 -34.58 17.74 46.07
N HIS A 8 -35.48 17.79 47.05
CA HIS A 8 -35.69 18.97 47.89
C HIS A 8 -34.53 19.12 48.87
N LEU A 9 -33.92 20.31 48.90
CA LEU A 9 -32.77 20.58 49.76
C LEU A 9 -33.20 20.81 51.20
N GLU A 10 -34.42 21.32 51.38
CA GLU A 10 -35.04 21.61 52.68
C GLU A 10 -35.18 20.35 53.54
N ASP A 11 -35.33 19.19 52.89
CA ASP A 11 -35.54 17.90 53.54
C ASP A 11 -34.21 17.19 53.89
N ALA A 12 -33.06 17.79 53.55
CA ALA A 12 -31.75 17.16 53.72
C ALA A 12 -31.39 16.90 55.20
N LEU A 13 -31.79 17.78 56.11
CA LEU A 13 -31.54 17.61 57.54
C LEU A 13 -32.52 16.63 58.19
N GLU A 14 -33.79 16.61 57.74
CA GLU A 14 -34.80 15.69 58.27
C GLU A 14 -34.43 14.23 57.97
N ASP A 15 -33.76 14.02 56.84
CA ASP A 15 -33.24 12.72 56.43
C ASP A 15 -34.31 11.60 56.40
N ASN A 16 -35.53 11.97 56.00
CA ASN A 16 -36.66 11.07 56.04
C ASN A 16 -36.53 9.94 54.98
N PRO A 17 -37.21 8.79 55.16
CA PRO A 17 -37.13 7.66 54.23
C PRO A 17 -37.55 8.00 52.80
N GLN A 18 -38.47 8.95 52.62
CA GLN A 18 -38.94 9.39 51.32
C GLN A 18 -37.83 10.13 50.55
N THR A 19 -37.13 11.05 51.21
CA THR A 19 -35.95 11.75 50.66
C THR A 19 -34.86 10.75 50.31
N ARG A 20 -34.56 9.78 51.20
CA ARG A 20 -33.59 8.71 50.92
C ARG A 20 -33.97 7.84 49.72
N SER A 21 -35.25 7.51 49.58
CA SER A 21 -35.74 6.78 48.40
C SER A 21 -35.54 7.59 47.11
N MET A 22 -35.78 8.90 47.15
CA MET A 22 -35.57 9.78 46.00
C MET A 22 -34.09 9.88 45.64
N VAL A 23 -33.21 10.04 46.63
CA VAL A 23 -31.75 10.06 46.41
C VAL A 23 -31.27 8.76 45.78
N SER A 24 -31.76 7.61 46.26
CA SER A 24 -31.41 6.30 45.69
C SER A 24 -31.85 6.16 44.22
N LEU A 25 -33.02 6.69 43.84
CA LEU A 25 -33.45 6.73 42.44
C LEU A 25 -32.51 7.59 41.57
N PHE A 26 -32.10 8.74 42.08
CA PHE A 26 -31.14 9.61 41.40
C PHE A 26 -29.76 8.95 41.27
N GLU A 27 -29.28 8.23 42.29
CA GLU A 27 -28.04 7.44 42.25
C GLU A 27 -28.09 6.34 41.18
N GLN A 28 -29.20 5.61 41.12
CA GLN A 28 -29.42 4.59 40.10
C GLN A 28 -29.40 5.19 38.69
N ASP A 29 -30.12 6.29 38.48
CA ASP A 29 -30.17 7.02 37.21
C ASP A 29 -28.79 7.56 36.80
N ALA A 30 -27.99 8.07 37.75
CA ALA A 30 -26.61 8.50 37.50
C ALA A 30 -25.71 7.34 37.06
N GLY A 31 -25.88 6.16 37.67
CA GLY A 31 -25.21 4.92 37.24
C GLY A 31 -25.54 4.54 35.79
N LEU A 32 -26.83 4.50 35.47
CA LEU A 32 -27.30 4.19 34.11
C LEU A 32 -26.83 5.23 33.08
N LEU A 33 -26.85 6.51 33.46
CA LEU A 33 -26.36 7.60 32.60
C LEU A 33 -24.87 7.43 32.29
N ARG A 34 -24.04 7.11 33.28
CA ARG A 34 -22.62 6.87 33.08
C ARG A 34 -22.40 5.75 32.08
N ASP A 35 -23.06 4.61 32.28
CA ASP A 35 -22.87 3.44 31.44
C ASP A 35 -23.31 3.72 29.99
N TYR A 36 -24.42 4.44 29.81
CA TYR A 36 -24.88 4.90 28.49
C TYR A 36 -23.86 5.82 27.81
N ILE A 37 -23.36 6.83 28.53
CA ILE A 37 -22.43 7.83 27.98
C ILE A 37 -21.08 7.19 27.61
N ILE A 38 -20.59 6.21 28.38
CA ILE A 38 -19.37 5.47 28.04
C ILE A 38 -19.51 4.76 26.69
N VAL A 39 -20.66 4.13 26.45
CA VAL A 39 -20.95 3.48 25.17
C VAL A 39 -21.05 4.50 24.04
N LEU A 40 -21.78 5.61 24.25
CA LEU A 40 -21.87 6.70 23.27
C LEU A 40 -20.48 7.25 22.89
N ARG A 41 -19.64 7.53 23.89
CA ARG A 41 -18.25 7.98 23.70
C ARG A 41 -17.46 6.99 22.86
N SER A 42 -17.57 5.68 23.12
CA SER A 42 -16.88 4.66 22.33
C SER A 42 -17.31 4.68 20.86
N HIS A 43 -18.59 4.92 20.57
CA HIS A 43 -19.06 5.10 19.19
C HIS A 43 -18.50 6.38 18.54
N CYS A 44 -18.54 7.51 19.24
CA CYS A 44 -17.96 8.77 18.77
C CYS A 44 -16.45 8.66 18.51
N GLU A 45 -15.72 7.96 19.37
CA GLU A 45 -14.29 7.69 19.23
C GLU A 45 -13.99 6.84 17.99
N LYS A 46 -14.80 5.79 17.73
CA LYS A 46 -14.68 5.00 16.49
C LYS A 46 -14.90 5.84 15.24
N VAL A 47 -15.89 6.73 15.25
CA VAL A 47 -16.16 7.65 14.13
C VAL A 47 -14.95 8.58 13.92
N LEU A 48 -14.42 9.19 14.98
CA LEU A 48 -13.23 10.05 14.89
C LEU A 48 -12.02 9.30 14.33
N ASN A 49 -11.77 8.07 14.82
CA ASN A 49 -10.63 7.28 14.37
C ASN A 49 -10.76 6.85 12.90
N ALA A 50 -11.97 6.49 12.46
CA ALA A 50 -12.22 6.21 11.05
C ALA A 50 -11.97 7.44 10.17
N GLN A 51 -12.38 8.63 10.62
CA GLN A 51 -12.12 9.89 9.91
C GLN A 51 -10.61 10.21 9.82
N LYS A 52 -9.86 9.97 10.89
CA LYS A 52 -8.39 10.13 10.90
C LYS A 52 -7.71 9.14 9.93
N GLU A 53 -8.12 7.88 9.96
CA GLU A 53 -7.59 6.85 9.08
C GLU A 53 -7.85 7.18 7.60
N LEU A 54 -9.06 7.67 7.27
CA LEU A 54 -9.39 8.10 5.92
C LEU A 54 -8.48 9.25 5.44
N ALA A 55 -8.21 10.23 6.31
CA ALA A 55 -7.29 11.32 6.00
C ALA A 55 -5.87 10.79 5.71
N THR A 56 -5.35 9.90 6.56
CA THR A 56 -4.03 9.29 6.36
C THR A 56 -3.98 8.45 5.09
N ALA A 57 -4.99 7.63 4.81
CA ALA A 57 -5.06 6.81 3.61
C ALA A 57 -5.07 7.66 2.32
N THR A 58 -5.83 8.77 2.33
CA THR A 58 -5.89 9.70 1.19
C THR A 58 -4.54 10.40 0.96
N SER A 59 -3.87 10.83 2.03
CA SER A 59 -2.51 11.40 1.94
C SER A 59 -1.48 10.39 1.41
N ASN A 60 -1.54 9.13 1.87
CA ASN A 60 -0.66 8.07 1.38
C ASN A 60 -0.89 7.79 -0.12
N LEU A 61 -2.14 7.81 -0.57
CA LEU A 61 -2.48 7.65 -1.98
C LEU A 61 -1.86 8.77 -2.82
N SER A 62 -2.03 10.03 -2.40
CA SER A 62 -1.38 11.19 -3.03
C SER A 62 0.14 11.01 -3.15
N GLN A 63 0.80 10.63 -2.05
CA GLN A 63 2.24 10.39 -2.05
C GLN A 63 2.65 9.28 -3.03
N HIS A 64 1.87 8.21 -3.12
CA HIS A 64 2.16 7.10 -4.02
C HIS A 64 2.04 7.51 -5.49
N LEU A 65 1.04 8.33 -5.86
CA LEU A 65 0.93 8.85 -7.22
C LEU A 65 2.14 9.69 -7.61
N ARG A 66 2.65 10.54 -6.70
CA ARG A 66 3.88 11.33 -6.94
C ARG A 66 5.14 10.47 -7.06
N ALA A 67 5.17 9.31 -6.39
CA ALA A 67 6.32 8.43 -6.45
C ALA A 67 6.58 7.87 -7.86
N TYR A 68 5.56 7.84 -8.74
CA TYR A 68 5.70 7.40 -10.13
C TYR A 68 6.78 8.19 -10.89
N GLU A 69 6.90 9.50 -10.66
CA GLU A 69 7.88 10.36 -11.34
C GLU A 69 9.34 9.93 -11.07
N ASN A 70 9.61 9.39 -9.88
CA ASN A 70 10.95 8.98 -9.46
C ASN A 70 11.25 7.51 -9.75
N GLN A 71 10.29 6.76 -10.29
CA GLN A 71 10.45 5.34 -10.56
C GLN A 71 11.21 5.14 -11.89
N PRO A 72 12.35 4.42 -11.91
CA PRO A 72 13.20 4.30 -13.09
C PRO A 72 12.67 3.24 -14.06
N PHE A 73 11.61 3.56 -14.79
CA PHE A 73 11.07 2.70 -15.83
C PHE A 73 11.96 2.75 -17.10
N PRO A 74 12.55 1.64 -17.57
CA PRO A 74 13.49 1.66 -18.70
C PRO A 74 12.89 2.11 -20.04
N LEU A 75 11.56 2.02 -20.17
CA LEU A 75 10.82 2.37 -21.38
C LEU A 75 10.11 3.73 -21.27
N ASP A 76 10.04 4.31 -20.08
CA ASP A 76 9.47 5.65 -19.87
C ASP A 76 10.59 6.68 -19.97
N THR A 77 10.97 7.01 -21.21
CA THR A 77 12.10 7.89 -21.49
C THR A 77 11.73 9.37 -21.47
N ASP A 78 10.45 9.71 -21.41
CA ASP A 78 9.96 11.08 -21.44
C ASP A 78 9.87 11.64 -20.00
N PRO A 79 10.75 12.57 -19.61
CA PRO A 79 10.74 13.13 -18.27
C PRO A 79 9.46 13.94 -17.98
N ASP A 80 8.82 14.52 -19.00
CA ASP A 80 7.66 15.41 -18.87
C ASP A 80 6.40 14.80 -19.51
N SER A 81 6.28 13.47 -19.46
CA SER A 81 5.15 12.77 -20.07
C SER A 81 3.81 13.23 -19.49
N VAL A 82 2.79 13.28 -20.35
CA VAL A 82 1.41 13.64 -19.97
C VAL A 82 0.90 12.78 -18.81
N LEU A 83 1.35 11.53 -18.72
CA LEU A 83 1.03 10.64 -17.60
C LEU A 83 1.60 11.17 -16.28
N LYS A 84 2.89 11.55 -16.24
CA LYS A 84 3.54 12.08 -15.03
C LYS A 84 2.89 13.37 -14.55
N THR A 85 2.59 14.29 -15.46
CA THR A 85 1.92 15.56 -15.12
C THR A 85 0.49 15.31 -14.60
N THR A 86 -0.26 14.43 -15.26
CA THR A 86 -1.62 14.05 -14.83
C THR A 86 -1.63 13.42 -13.42
N LEU A 87 -0.70 12.48 -13.15
CA LEU A 87 -0.59 11.85 -11.82
C LEU A 87 -0.21 12.87 -10.73
N ARG A 88 0.62 13.87 -11.06
CA ARG A 88 0.98 14.96 -10.14
C ARG A 88 -0.22 15.85 -9.82
N GLU A 89 -1.04 16.16 -10.82
CA GLU A 89 -2.28 16.94 -10.64
C GLU A 89 -3.30 16.17 -9.78
N PHE A 90 -3.52 14.87 -10.04
CA PHE A 90 -4.34 14.02 -9.17
C PHE A 90 -3.85 14.01 -7.72
N ALA A 91 -2.54 13.89 -7.51
CA ALA A 91 -1.97 13.93 -6.17
C ALA A 91 -2.23 15.27 -5.46
N SER A 92 -2.16 16.39 -6.19
CA SER A 92 -2.47 17.71 -5.63
C SER A 92 -3.93 17.79 -5.15
N THR A 93 -4.88 17.32 -5.96
CA THR A 93 -6.30 17.28 -5.54
C THR A 93 -6.51 16.37 -4.33
N LEU A 94 -5.84 15.22 -4.27
CA LEU A 94 -5.93 14.31 -3.12
C LEU A 94 -5.35 14.92 -1.83
N ASP A 95 -4.31 15.75 -1.91
CA ASP A 95 -3.79 16.48 -0.74
C ASP A 95 -4.82 17.47 -0.19
N GLU A 96 -5.52 18.19 -1.06
CA GLU A 96 -6.60 19.10 -0.65
C GLU A 96 -7.73 18.33 0.05
N VAL A 97 -8.15 17.19 -0.52
CA VAL A 97 -9.15 16.30 0.08
C VAL A 97 -8.68 15.78 1.44
N SER A 98 -7.43 15.32 1.54
CA SER A 98 -6.83 14.88 2.81
C SER A 98 -6.83 16.01 3.84
N SER A 99 -6.48 17.24 3.45
CA SER A 99 -6.50 18.41 4.32
C SER A 99 -7.88 18.68 4.89
N ILE A 100 -8.93 18.65 4.05
CA ILE A 100 -10.33 18.80 4.48
C ILE A 100 -10.71 17.69 5.47
N GLN A 101 -10.29 16.44 5.21
CA GLN A 101 -10.55 15.31 6.09
C GLN A 101 -9.83 15.44 7.45
N GLN A 102 -8.61 16.00 7.49
CA GLN A 102 -7.87 16.29 8.73
C GLN A 102 -8.56 17.37 9.56
N VAL A 103 -9.03 18.44 8.91
CA VAL A 103 -9.81 19.51 9.57
C VAL A 103 -11.11 18.94 10.15
N CYS A 104 -11.82 18.09 9.40
CA CYS A 104 -13.00 17.38 9.89
C CYS A 104 -12.66 16.55 11.15
N ALA A 105 -11.58 15.77 11.13
CA ALA A 105 -11.14 15.00 12.29
C ALA A 105 -10.84 15.89 13.51
N ALA A 106 -10.19 17.04 13.33
CA ALA A 106 -9.95 17.98 14.42
C ALA A 106 -11.27 18.52 15.00
N GLN A 107 -12.19 18.97 14.15
CA GLN A 107 -13.50 19.47 14.58
C GLN A 107 -14.33 18.39 15.31
N LEU A 108 -14.25 17.13 14.88
CA LEU A 108 -14.87 16.00 15.58
C LEU A 108 -14.21 15.73 16.94
N GLY A 109 -12.88 15.88 17.04
CA GLY A 109 -12.18 15.80 18.32
C GLY A 109 -12.70 16.84 19.31
N ASP A 110 -12.75 18.10 18.89
CA ASP A 110 -13.07 19.23 19.76
C ASP A 110 -14.58 19.37 20.05
N GLY A 111 -15.42 19.19 19.03
CA GLY A 111 -16.86 19.44 19.12
C GLY A 111 -17.68 18.22 19.53
N MET A 112 -17.16 17.00 19.39
CA MET A 112 -17.88 15.76 19.68
C MET A 112 -17.22 14.95 20.80
N LEU A 113 -15.93 14.64 20.69
CA LEU A 113 -15.29 13.73 21.66
C LEU A 113 -14.91 14.44 22.97
N TYR A 114 -14.36 15.65 22.90
CA TYR A 114 -13.91 16.39 24.08
C TYR A 114 -15.04 16.67 25.09
N PRO A 115 -16.25 17.14 24.71
CA PRO A 115 -17.33 17.36 25.66
C PRO A 115 -17.77 16.09 26.40
N LEU A 116 -17.74 14.93 25.71
CA LEU A 116 -18.04 13.63 26.32
C LEU A 116 -16.97 13.23 27.34
N ASN A 117 -15.68 13.37 27.00
CA ASN A 117 -14.58 13.09 27.94
C ASN A 117 -14.69 13.96 29.18
N ARG A 118 -14.87 15.27 29.01
CA ARG A 118 -15.02 16.22 30.12
C ARG A 118 -16.23 15.89 31.00
N PHE A 119 -17.36 15.50 30.43
CA PHE A 119 -18.53 15.12 31.20
C PHE A 119 -18.30 13.84 32.03
N ILE A 120 -17.57 12.86 31.49
CA ILE A 120 -17.23 11.62 32.22
C ILE A 120 -16.20 11.90 33.31
N GLU A 121 -15.09 12.54 32.95
CA GLU A 121 -13.91 12.69 33.80
C GLU A 121 -14.08 13.76 34.89
N ALA A 122 -14.90 14.77 34.64
CA ALA A 122 -15.21 15.80 35.64
C ALA A 122 -16.61 15.59 36.23
N ASP A 123 -17.66 15.83 35.44
CA ASP A 123 -19.01 15.94 35.99
C ASP A 123 -19.54 14.64 36.62
N LEU A 124 -19.38 13.49 35.97
CA LEU A 124 -19.79 12.20 36.53
C LEU A 124 -18.84 11.73 37.63
N SER A 125 -17.53 11.90 37.46
CA SER A 125 -16.54 11.54 38.49
C SER A 125 -16.79 12.29 39.82
N ASP A 126 -17.10 13.58 39.75
CA ASP A 126 -17.44 14.40 40.92
C ASP A 126 -18.71 13.88 41.62
N ILE A 127 -19.74 13.48 40.86
CA ILE A 127 -20.98 12.92 41.41
C ILE A 127 -20.72 11.64 42.20
N PHE A 128 -19.94 10.70 41.65
CA PHE A 128 -19.63 9.45 42.35
C PHE A 128 -18.73 9.68 43.57
N THR A 129 -17.81 10.64 43.50
CA THR A 129 -17.00 11.05 44.66
C THR A 129 -17.90 11.62 45.77
N MET A 130 -18.86 12.49 45.42
CA MET A 130 -19.81 13.04 46.39
C MET A 130 -20.74 11.97 46.97
N MET A 131 -21.12 10.96 46.19
CA MET A 131 -21.90 9.81 46.68
C MET A 131 -21.15 9.06 47.78
N GLU A 132 -19.85 8.80 47.60
CA GLU A 132 -19.00 8.17 48.63
C GLU A 132 -18.86 9.07 49.87
N MET A 133 -18.65 10.37 49.68
CA MET A 133 -18.56 11.33 50.78
C MET A 133 -19.86 11.41 51.58
N PHE A 134 -21.01 11.40 50.90
CA PHE A 134 -22.34 11.41 51.51
C PHE A 134 -22.58 10.14 52.32
N ALA A 135 -22.28 8.96 51.76
CA ALA A 135 -22.38 7.69 52.48
C ALA A 135 -21.47 7.66 53.72
N SER A 136 -20.23 8.15 53.60
CA SER A 136 -19.29 8.24 54.70
C SER A 136 -19.79 9.16 55.82
N ALA A 137 -20.26 10.37 55.49
CA ALA A 137 -20.81 11.30 56.48
C ALA A 137 -22.08 10.77 57.14
N SER A 138 -22.94 10.06 56.38
CA SER A 138 -24.13 9.40 56.91
C SER A 138 -23.78 8.33 57.94
N ASN A 139 -22.81 7.45 57.62
CA ASN A 139 -22.36 6.40 58.53
C ASN A 139 -21.68 6.96 59.80
N GLU A 140 -20.89 8.02 59.67
CA GLU A 140 -20.26 8.69 60.81
C GLU A 140 -21.31 9.28 61.75
N MET A 141 -22.33 9.97 61.19
CA MET A 141 -23.45 10.50 61.98
C MET A 141 -24.19 9.39 62.73
N GLU A 142 -24.52 8.28 62.06
CA GLU A 142 -25.19 7.14 62.68
C GLU A 142 -24.38 6.54 63.84
N GLN A 143 -23.06 6.39 63.66
CA GLN A 143 -22.16 5.86 64.71
C GLN A 143 -22.12 6.77 65.94
N VAL A 144 -22.00 8.08 65.73
CA VAL A 144 -21.93 9.06 66.83
C VAL A 144 -23.28 9.19 67.54
N VAL A 145 -24.40 9.20 66.82
CA VAL A 145 -25.75 9.17 67.41
C VAL A 145 -25.97 7.89 68.21
N THR A 146 -25.54 6.74 67.69
CA THR A 146 -25.58 5.46 68.42
C THR A 146 -24.76 5.51 69.71
N LYS A 147 -23.57 6.13 69.68
CA LYS A 147 -22.73 6.35 70.87
C LYS A 147 -23.44 7.26 71.89
N PHE A 148 -24.08 8.33 71.43
CA PHE A 148 -24.89 9.22 72.28
C PHE A 148 -26.05 8.49 72.95
N CYS A 149 -26.82 7.68 72.22
CA CYS A 149 -27.93 6.90 72.77
C CYS A 149 -27.50 5.87 73.84
N LYS A 150 -26.26 5.37 73.76
CA LYS A 150 -25.69 4.43 74.75
C LYS A 150 -25.16 5.12 76.02
N CYS A 151 -25.10 6.45 76.04
CA CYS A 151 -24.61 7.22 77.18
C CYS A 151 -25.59 7.13 78.36
N SER A 152 -25.10 6.71 79.53
CA SER A 152 -25.89 6.49 80.73
C SER A 152 -26.08 7.79 81.50
N LYS A 153 -27.35 8.19 81.68
CA LYS A 153 -27.71 9.38 82.48
C LYS A 153 -27.22 9.31 83.93
N LYS A 154 -27.10 8.11 84.51
CA LYS A 154 -26.74 7.88 85.91
C LYS A 154 -25.25 7.60 86.14
N ARG A 155 -24.57 6.98 85.17
CA ARG A 155 -23.20 6.47 85.33
C ARG A 155 -22.15 7.40 84.73
N ASP A 156 -22.48 8.08 83.64
CA ASP A 156 -21.50 8.86 82.88
C ASP A 156 -21.49 10.31 83.37
N SER A 157 -20.29 10.92 83.42
CA SER A 157 -20.09 12.28 83.95
C SER A 157 -20.69 13.33 83.01
N GLU A 158 -21.00 14.51 83.56
CA GLU A 158 -21.55 15.61 82.77
C GLU A 158 -20.60 16.04 81.63
N LYS A 159 -19.29 16.01 81.89
CA LYS A 159 -18.27 16.26 80.87
C LYS A 159 -18.36 15.26 79.71
N VAL A 160 -18.46 13.96 80.01
CA VAL A 160 -18.58 12.92 78.96
C VAL A 160 -19.86 13.11 78.14
N LYS A 161 -20.96 13.52 78.76
CA LYS A 161 -22.20 13.82 78.04
C LYS A 161 -22.05 15.03 77.11
N GLN A 162 -21.41 16.10 77.58
CA GLN A 162 -21.14 17.29 76.78
C GLN A 162 -20.23 16.96 75.59
N ASP A 163 -19.15 16.21 75.82
CA ASP A 163 -18.22 15.82 74.76
C ASP A 163 -18.92 15.00 73.67
N ILE A 164 -19.74 14.01 74.04
CA ILE A 164 -20.49 13.19 73.05
C ILE A 164 -21.57 14.03 72.35
N ASN A 165 -22.22 14.98 73.04
CA ASN A 165 -23.19 15.87 72.41
C ASN A 165 -22.54 16.81 71.38
N GLU A 166 -21.33 17.29 71.66
CA GLU A 166 -20.53 18.08 70.71
C GLU A 166 -20.12 17.22 69.50
N GLU A 167 -19.75 15.96 69.70
CA GLU A 167 -19.50 15.01 68.60
C GLU A 167 -20.76 14.86 67.71
N VAL A 168 -21.96 14.70 68.29
CA VAL A 168 -23.21 14.63 67.52
C VAL A 168 -23.43 15.90 66.71
N TYR A 169 -23.24 17.07 67.33
CA TYR A 169 -23.38 18.35 66.63
C TYR A 169 -22.46 18.43 65.40
N MET A 170 -21.18 18.07 65.57
CA MET A 170 -20.20 18.11 64.48
C MET A 170 -20.53 17.11 63.37
N ALA A 171 -20.91 15.88 63.71
CA ALA A 171 -21.25 14.84 62.72
C ALA A 171 -22.54 15.18 61.96
N THR A 172 -23.60 15.63 62.65
CA THR A 172 -24.86 16.06 62.01
C THR A 172 -24.66 17.27 61.11
N LYS A 173 -23.85 18.25 61.54
CA LYS A 173 -23.50 19.41 60.70
C LYS A 173 -22.76 18.97 59.43
N LYS A 174 -21.76 18.10 59.56
CA LYS A 174 -20.99 17.56 58.43
C LYS A 174 -21.89 16.78 57.45
N TYR A 175 -22.74 15.92 57.97
CA TYR A 175 -23.75 15.20 57.19
C TYR A 175 -24.62 16.18 56.40
N HIS A 176 -25.28 17.12 57.09
CA HIS A 176 -26.21 18.04 56.46
C HIS A 176 -25.54 18.89 55.37
N GLN A 177 -24.34 19.43 55.61
CA GLN A 177 -23.59 20.17 54.61
C GLN A 177 -23.25 19.31 53.39
N THR A 178 -22.82 18.07 53.61
CA THR A 178 -22.50 17.13 52.53
C THR A 178 -23.75 16.77 51.73
N ALA A 179 -24.88 16.50 52.40
CA ALA A 179 -26.17 16.22 51.78
C ALA A 179 -26.65 17.38 50.89
N LEU A 180 -26.59 18.62 51.39
CA LEU A 180 -26.99 19.81 50.62
C LEU A 180 -26.19 19.95 49.33
N HIS A 181 -24.86 19.80 49.40
CA HIS A 181 -24.01 19.86 48.21
C HIS A 181 -24.27 18.69 47.27
N TYR A 182 -24.45 17.49 47.80
CA TYR A 182 -24.71 16.30 47.00
C TYR A 182 -26.05 16.43 46.26
N TYR A 183 -27.13 16.78 46.94
CA TYR A 183 -28.47 16.93 46.35
C TYR A 183 -28.50 18.05 45.30
N ALA A 184 -27.82 19.17 45.57
CA ALA A 184 -27.68 20.25 44.60
C ALA A 184 -26.97 19.77 43.31
N ASN A 185 -25.91 18.98 43.44
CA ASN A 185 -25.17 18.45 42.29
C ASN A 185 -25.98 17.38 41.54
N MET A 186 -26.71 16.51 42.22
CA MET A 186 -27.62 15.54 41.58
C MET A 186 -28.73 16.26 40.80
N ASN A 187 -29.29 17.34 41.33
CA ASN A 187 -30.24 18.19 40.61
C ASN A 187 -29.60 18.87 39.39
N ALA A 188 -28.37 19.37 39.52
CA ALA A 188 -27.63 19.97 38.40
C ALA A 188 -27.31 18.94 37.31
N LEU A 189 -26.99 17.69 37.68
CA LEU A 189 -26.72 16.60 36.75
C LEU A 189 -27.88 16.37 35.77
N GLN A 190 -29.12 16.56 36.22
CA GLN A 190 -30.31 16.42 35.35
C GLN A 190 -30.37 17.46 34.21
N PHE A 191 -29.70 18.60 34.37
CA PHE A 191 -29.51 19.57 33.28
C PHE A 191 -28.25 19.25 32.47
N LYS A 192 -27.14 18.95 33.16
CA LYS A 192 -25.86 18.62 32.50
C LYS A 192 -26.01 17.43 31.55
N ARG A 193 -26.82 16.42 31.88
CA ARG A 193 -27.06 15.27 30.99
C ARG A 193 -27.68 15.67 29.65
N LYS A 194 -28.55 16.68 29.62
CA LYS A 194 -29.17 17.17 28.39
C LYS A 194 -28.10 17.82 27.51
N ILE A 195 -27.22 18.61 28.12
CA ILE A 195 -26.10 19.24 27.43
C ILE A 195 -25.15 18.16 26.90
N ALA A 196 -24.72 17.23 27.74
CA ALA A 196 -23.78 16.15 27.40
C ALA A 196 -24.29 15.22 26.28
N LEU A 197 -25.60 15.07 26.12
CA LEU A 197 -26.19 14.26 25.05
C LEU A 197 -26.40 15.04 23.74
N LEU A 198 -26.63 16.35 23.80
CA LEU A 198 -26.96 17.17 22.63
C LEU A 198 -25.72 17.84 22.02
N GLU A 199 -24.85 18.41 22.86
CA GLU A 199 -23.68 19.16 22.42
C GLU A 199 -22.75 18.35 21.50
N PRO A 200 -22.40 17.08 21.81
CA PRO A 200 -21.57 16.27 20.91
C PRO A 200 -22.19 16.02 19.53
N ILE A 201 -23.51 15.83 19.49
CA ILE A 201 -24.24 15.57 18.23
C ILE A 201 -24.32 16.84 17.38
N ILE A 202 -24.52 17.98 18.02
CA ILE A 202 -24.47 19.29 17.37
C ILE A 202 -23.07 19.54 16.81
N GLY A 203 -22.02 19.29 17.59
CA GLY A 203 -20.63 19.39 17.14
C GLY A 203 -20.32 18.48 15.94
N TYR A 204 -20.78 17.23 15.99
CA TYR A 204 -20.68 16.29 14.86
C TYR A 204 -21.34 16.83 13.58
N LEU A 205 -22.58 17.31 13.68
CA LEU A 205 -23.32 17.83 12.52
C LEU A 205 -22.69 19.12 11.97
N HIS A 206 -22.16 20.00 12.82
CA HIS A 206 -21.43 21.18 12.38
C HIS A 206 -20.14 20.81 11.65
N ALA A 207 -19.37 19.85 12.17
CA ALA A 207 -18.16 19.37 11.52
C ALA A 207 -18.46 18.81 10.11
N LEU A 208 -19.49 17.96 10.00
CA LEU A 208 -19.90 17.41 8.70
C LEU A 208 -20.39 18.51 7.74
N ARG A 209 -21.25 19.41 8.20
CA ARG A 209 -21.75 20.51 7.37
C ARG A 209 -20.60 21.37 6.85
N SER A 210 -19.64 21.72 7.71
CA SER A 210 -18.46 22.49 7.29
C SER A 210 -17.63 21.72 6.28
N THR A 211 -17.41 20.42 6.51
CA THR A 211 -16.64 19.54 5.63
C THR A 211 -17.27 19.44 4.24
N PHE A 212 -18.59 19.27 4.16
CA PHE A 212 -19.30 19.22 2.88
C PHE A 212 -19.32 20.58 2.17
N SER A 213 -19.45 21.69 2.90
CA SER A 213 -19.39 23.04 2.31
C SER A 213 -18.04 23.28 1.66
N VAL A 214 -16.95 23.08 2.40
CA VAL A 214 -15.58 23.26 1.89
C VAL A 214 -15.28 22.24 0.79
N GLY A 215 -15.67 20.98 0.97
CA GLY A 215 -15.51 19.94 -0.05
C GLY A 215 -16.21 20.26 -1.36
N GLN A 216 -17.41 20.85 -1.30
CA GLN A 216 -18.12 21.30 -2.51
C GLN A 216 -17.39 22.46 -3.18
N GLU A 217 -16.92 23.46 -2.43
CA GLU A 217 -16.15 24.59 -2.97
C GLU A 217 -14.84 24.12 -3.63
N THR A 218 -14.18 23.10 -3.07
CA THR A 218 -12.93 22.55 -3.60
C THR A 218 -13.14 21.64 -4.81
N LEU A 219 -14.11 20.72 -4.76
CA LEU A 219 -14.26 19.65 -5.76
C LEU A 219 -15.26 19.97 -6.87
N ASN A 220 -16.15 20.94 -6.68
CA ASN A 220 -17.16 21.31 -7.67
C ASN A 220 -16.75 22.58 -8.42
N THR A 221 -15.52 22.59 -8.95
CA THR A 221 -14.95 23.68 -9.74
C THR A 221 -14.94 23.32 -11.23
N THR A 222 -15.18 24.32 -12.08
CA THR A 222 -15.15 24.15 -13.54
C THR A 222 -13.77 23.69 -14.02
N GLU A 223 -12.72 24.13 -13.34
CA GLU A 223 -11.33 23.76 -13.61
C GLU A 223 -11.11 22.25 -13.40
N LEU A 224 -11.56 21.70 -12.26
CA LEU A 224 -11.43 20.27 -11.98
C LEU A 224 -12.31 19.43 -12.92
N GLU A 225 -13.54 19.87 -13.20
CA GLU A 225 -14.42 19.19 -14.15
C GLU A 225 -13.80 19.12 -15.55
N THR A 226 -13.24 20.25 -16.02
CA THR A 226 -12.56 20.32 -17.31
C THR A 226 -11.33 19.41 -17.35
N PHE A 227 -10.53 19.40 -16.28
CA PHE A 227 -9.41 18.48 -16.14
C PHE A 227 -9.85 17.01 -16.26
N LEU A 228 -10.84 16.58 -15.49
CA LEU A 228 -11.36 15.20 -15.54
C LEU A 228 -11.87 14.81 -16.93
N ASN A 229 -12.63 15.70 -17.58
CA ASN A 229 -13.13 15.46 -18.95
C ASN A 229 -12.01 15.33 -19.99
N ASN A 230 -10.93 16.11 -19.84
CA ASN A 230 -9.75 16.02 -20.69
C ASN A 230 -9.01 14.68 -20.49
N ILE A 231 -8.87 14.22 -19.25
CA ILE A 231 -8.25 12.92 -18.96
C ILE A 231 -9.11 11.78 -19.50
N ASP A 232 -10.42 11.82 -19.32
CA ASP A 232 -11.35 10.82 -19.90
C ASP A 232 -11.22 10.72 -21.42
N SER A 233 -11.07 11.86 -22.09
CA SER A 233 -10.85 11.91 -23.54
C SER A 233 -9.49 11.34 -23.93
N SER A 234 -8.44 11.65 -23.16
CA SER A 234 -7.08 11.10 -23.35
C SER A 234 -7.07 9.57 -23.20
N VAL A 235 -7.71 9.03 -22.16
CA VAL A 235 -7.83 7.59 -21.92
C VAL A 235 -8.55 6.89 -23.08
N LYS A 236 -9.65 7.45 -23.58
CA LYS A 236 -10.35 6.93 -24.76
C LYS A 236 -9.47 6.95 -26.02
N GLY A 237 -8.66 7.99 -26.18
CA GLY A 237 -7.66 8.08 -27.24
C GLY A 237 -6.67 6.92 -27.19
N VAL A 238 -6.06 6.69 -26.03
CA VAL A 238 -5.12 5.58 -25.80
C VAL A 238 -5.77 4.22 -26.04
N GLN A 239 -7.03 4.01 -25.60
CA GLN A 239 -7.77 2.77 -25.86
C GLN A 239 -8.01 2.55 -27.36
N THR A 240 -8.31 3.61 -28.11
CA THR A 240 -8.51 3.55 -29.55
C THR A 240 -7.19 3.21 -30.26
N GLU A 241 -6.10 3.87 -29.88
CA GLU A 241 -4.76 3.59 -30.41
C GLU A 241 -4.33 2.15 -30.13
N LEU A 242 -4.54 1.67 -28.90
CA LEU A 242 -4.30 0.26 -28.53
C LEU A 242 -5.08 -0.70 -29.44
N GLY A 243 -6.35 -0.42 -29.71
CA GLY A 243 -7.19 -1.24 -30.60
C GLY A 243 -6.64 -1.28 -32.04
N LEU A 244 -6.27 -0.12 -32.59
CA LEU A 244 -5.70 -0.01 -33.93
C LEU A 244 -4.35 -0.72 -34.04
N GLU A 245 -3.46 -0.53 -33.08
CA GLU A 245 -2.16 -1.19 -33.06
C GLU A 245 -2.28 -2.71 -32.87
N THR A 246 -3.23 -3.16 -32.05
CA THR A 246 -3.54 -4.58 -31.90
C THR A 246 -4.00 -5.18 -33.23
N GLN A 247 -4.92 -4.52 -33.94
CA GLN A 247 -5.40 -4.99 -35.24
C GLN A 247 -4.26 -5.06 -36.27
N LYS A 248 -3.47 -4.00 -36.43
CA LYS A 248 -2.32 -3.98 -37.34
C LYS A 248 -1.33 -5.10 -37.01
N THR A 249 -1.10 -5.33 -35.71
CA THR A 249 -0.19 -6.38 -35.24
C THR A 249 -0.71 -7.77 -35.64
N VAL A 250 -2.01 -8.04 -35.49
CA VAL A 250 -2.62 -9.31 -35.91
C VAL A 250 -2.48 -9.52 -37.41
N GLU A 251 -2.81 -8.52 -38.23
CA GLU A 251 -2.69 -8.61 -39.70
C GLU A 251 -1.22 -8.82 -40.13
N LEU A 252 -0.28 -8.16 -39.45
CA LEU A 252 1.15 -8.33 -39.68
C LEU A 252 1.63 -9.73 -39.29
N ILE A 253 1.16 -10.29 -38.17
CA ILE A 253 1.46 -11.66 -37.75
C ILE A 253 1.01 -12.64 -38.84
N ASP A 254 -0.26 -12.57 -39.27
CA ASP A 254 -0.80 -13.46 -40.31
C ASP A 254 0.01 -13.37 -41.60
N THR A 255 0.38 -12.16 -42.01
CA THR A 255 1.21 -11.91 -43.20
C THR A 255 2.60 -12.54 -43.05
N ILE A 256 3.26 -12.35 -41.91
CA ILE A 256 4.59 -12.90 -41.65
C ILE A 256 4.53 -14.44 -41.62
N GLU A 257 3.52 -15.01 -40.95
CA GLU A 257 3.33 -16.47 -40.88
C GLU A 257 3.16 -17.08 -42.27
N GLN A 258 2.30 -16.50 -43.11
CA GLN A 258 2.07 -16.96 -44.47
C GLN A 258 3.34 -16.84 -45.34
N GLN A 259 4.02 -15.69 -45.30
CA GLN A 259 5.24 -15.48 -46.08
C GLN A 259 6.40 -16.36 -45.62
N SER A 260 6.45 -16.71 -44.33
CA SER A 260 7.56 -17.47 -43.74
C SER A 260 7.40 -18.99 -43.83
N GLN A 261 6.26 -19.52 -44.29
CA GLN A 261 5.98 -20.97 -44.31
C GLN A 261 7.11 -21.80 -44.95
N HIS A 262 7.66 -21.31 -46.06
CA HIS A 262 8.72 -21.99 -46.78
C HIS A 262 10.10 -21.86 -46.13
N LEU A 263 10.30 -20.84 -45.28
CA LEU A 263 11.54 -20.59 -44.54
C LEU A 263 11.65 -21.43 -43.26
N TYR A 264 10.56 -22.08 -42.83
CA TYR A 264 10.57 -22.95 -41.64
C TYR A 264 11.28 -24.28 -41.88
N TYR A 265 11.39 -24.73 -43.12
CA TYR A 265 12.16 -25.92 -43.47
C TYR A 265 13.66 -25.62 -43.42
N ALA A 266 14.43 -26.48 -42.76
CA ALA A 266 15.89 -26.39 -42.79
C ALA A 266 16.44 -26.56 -44.21
N GLU A 267 15.80 -27.43 -45.00
CA GLU A 267 16.01 -27.61 -46.44
C GLU A 267 14.64 -27.72 -47.12
N PRO A 268 14.34 -26.89 -48.14
CA PRO A 268 13.04 -26.93 -48.81
C PRO A 268 12.77 -28.30 -49.45
N PRO A 269 11.56 -28.87 -49.29
CA PRO A 269 11.12 -30.05 -50.04
C PRO A 269 11.22 -29.88 -51.57
N VAL A 270 11.36 -30.98 -52.30
CA VAL A 270 11.58 -31.00 -53.77
C VAL A 270 10.44 -30.35 -54.56
N ASP A 271 9.24 -30.35 -53.99
CA ASP A 271 8.00 -29.76 -54.53
C ASP A 271 7.87 -28.25 -54.27
N MET A 272 8.81 -27.63 -53.56
CA MET A 272 8.85 -26.18 -53.36
C MET A 272 9.84 -25.47 -54.30
N PRO A 273 9.61 -24.17 -54.60
CA PRO A 273 10.50 -23.40 -55.45
C PRO A 273 11.94 -23.39 -54.90
N TYR A 274 12.91 -23.77 -55.74
CA TYR A 274 14.32 -23.75 -55.38
C TYR A 274 14.79 -22.31 -55.11
N ILE A 275 15.38 -22.08 -53.94
CA ILE A 275 15.97 -20.80 -53.55
C ILE A 275 17.48 -20.85 -53.86
N PRO A 276 17.97 -20.14 -54.89
CA PRO A 276 19.37 -20.21 -55.26
C PRO A 276 20.27 -19.54 -54.21
N PRO A 277 21.44 -20.12 -53.88
CA PRO A 277 22.42 -19.49 -53.01
C PRO A 277 22.86 -18.12 -53.54
N ASN A 278 22.75 -17.09 -52.71
CA ASN A 278 23.30 -15.77 -53.03
C ASN A 278 24.81 -15.75 -52.77
N THR A 279 25.59 -15.79 -53.86
CA THR A 279 27.07 -15.84 -53.83
C THR A 279 27.72 -14.45 -53.76
N ARG A 280 26.93 -13.36 -53.71
CA ARG A 280 27.43 -11.98 -53.74
C ARG A 280 27.25 -11.24 -52.41
N LEU A 281 26.99 -11.96 -51.32
CA LEU A 281 26.80 -11.37 -50.01
C LEU A 281 28.10 -10.79 -49.46
N SER A 282 28.10 -9.48 -49.20
CA SER A 282 29.18 -8.80 -48.45
C SER A 282 29.02 -8.93 -46.94
N GLN A 283 27.83 -9.30 -46.48
CA GLN A 283 27.50 -9.53 -45.08
C GLN A 283 26.57 -10.74 -44.95
N LYS A 284 26.72 -11.51 -43.87
CA LYS A 284 25.85 -12.63 -43.54
C LYS A 284 25.70 -12.76 -42.03
N SER A 285 24.51 -13.14 -41.59
CA SER A 285 24.22 -13.50 -40.22
C SER A 285 23.31 -14.72 -40.16
N GLY A 286 23.34 -15.42 -39.03
CA GLY A 286 22.52 -16.59 -38.80
C GLY A 286 23.03 -17.43 -37.64
N TYR A 287 22.22 -18.37 -37.18
CA TYR A 287 22.64 -19.32 -36.16
C TYR A 287 23.53 -20.41 -36.76
N LEU A 288 24.60 -20.75 -36.04
CA LEU A 288 25.49 -21.86 -36.35
C LEU A 288 25.81 -22.65 -35.08
N PHE A 289 26.15 -23.92 -35.24
CA PHE A 289 26.71 -24.72 -34.16
C PHE A 289 28.22 -24.59 -34.14
N HIS A 290 28.75 -23.95 -33.10
CA HIS A 290 30.18 -23.83 -32.87
C HIS A 290 30.68 -25.03 -32.07
N LYS A 291 31.63 -25.78 -32.63
CA LYS A 291 32.24 -26.96 -32.00
C LYS A 291 33.49 -26.59 -31.22
N THR A 292 33.49 -26.85 -29.92
CA THR A 292 34.67 -26.72 -29.06
C THR A 292 35.15 -28.11 -28.66
N LYS A 293 36.45 -28.38 -28.84
CA LYS A 293 37.11 -29.61 -28.34
C LYS A 293 37.83 -29.30 -27.03
N PHE A 294 37.48 -30.01 -25.97
CA PHE A 294 38.17 -29.91 -24.68
C PHE A 294 39.10 -31.11 -24.49
N ALA A 295 40.39 -30.82 -24.26
CA ALA A 295 41.44 -31.82 -24.00
C ALA A 295 41.49 -33.01 -24.99
N GLY A 296 41.09 -32.79 -26.26
CA GLY A 296 41.12 -33.78 -27.33
C GLY A 296 40.08 -34.91 -27.24
N MET A 297 39.34 -35.05 -26.13
CA MET A 297 38.44 -36.19 -25.89
C MET A 297 36.97 -35.81 -25.77
N VAL A 298 36.64 -34.57 -25.39
CA VAL A 298 35.25 -34.13 -25.23
C VAL A 298 34.91 -33.06 -26.26
N THR A 299 33.84 -33.27 -27.03
CA THR A 299 33.31 -32.27 -27.97
C THR A 299 32.05 -31.63 -27.40
N LYS A 300 32.02 -30.31 -27.34
CA LYS A 300 30.83 -29.51 -27.03
C LYS A 300 30.39 -28.76 -28.29
N TRP A 301 29.10 -28.79 -28.59
CA TRP A 301 28.49 -27.98 -29.64
C TRP A 301 27.64 -26.91 -28.98
N GLU A 302 27.86 -25.65 -29.36
CA GLU A 302 27.13 -24.51 -28.84
C GLU A 302 26.36 -23.83 -29.96
N HIS A 303 25.05 -23.63 -29.76
CA HIS A 303 24.19 -22.93 -30.71
C HIS A 303 24.35 -21.42 -30.50
N VAL A 304 25.03 -20.75 -31.42
CA VAL A 304 25.40 -19.33 -31.32
C VAL A 304 24.92 -18.55 -32.54
N PHE A 305 24.54 -17.29 -32.33
CA PHE A 305 24.23 -16.39 -33.43
C PHE A 305 25.53 -15.79 -33.96
N VAL A 306 25.83 -15.99 -35.24
CA VAL A 306 27.06 -15.53 -35.89
C VAL A 306 26.72 -14.44 -36.89
N TYR A 307 27.54 -13.39 -36.95
CA TYR A 307 27.38 -12.31 -37.92
C TYR A 307 28.72 -11.72 -38.36
N THR A 308 28.77 -11.23 -39.59
CA THR A 308 29.94 -10.52 -40.13
C THR A 308 29.90 -9.03 -39.78
N LEU A 309 30.99 -8.48 -39.23
CA LEU A 309 31.16 -7.05 -38.96
C LEU A 309 32.48 -6.56 -39.56
N GLY A 310 32.42 -5.91 -40.72
CA GLY A 310 33.61 -5.59 -41.51
C GLY A 310 34.36 -6.87 -41.90
N SER A 311 35.68 -6.92 -41.67
CA SER A 311 36.51 -8.12 -41.88
C SER A 311 36.55 -9.05 -40.66
N LYS A 312 35.52 -9.06 -39.82
CA LYS A 312 35.45 -9.89 -38.61
C LYS A 312 34.21 -10.78 -38.62
N LEU A 313 34.35 -11.99 -38.09
CA LEU A 313 33.24 -12.88 -37.76
C LEU A 313 33.00 -12.81 -36.25
N MET A 314 31.80 -12.41 -35.86
CA MET A 314 31.38 -12.22 -34.46
C MET A 314 30.37 -13.29 -34.06
N SER A 315 30.31 -13.66 -32.79
CA SER A 315 29.30 -14.58 -32.23
C SER A 315 28.71 -14.08 -30.93
N ILE A 316 27.42 -14.36 -30.73
CA ILE A 316 26.67 -14.06 -29.51
C ILE A 316 25.92 -15.33 -29.08
N ALA A 317 26.05 -15.71 -27.80
CA ALA A 317 25.27 -16.80 -27.24
C ALA A 317 23.85 -16.32 -26.89
N LYS A 318 22.83 -17.15 -27.15
CA LYS A 318 21.42 -16.79 -26.92
C LYS A 318 21.11 -16.39 -25.47
N SER A 319 21.85 -16.91 -24.50
CA SER A 319 21.70 -16.63 -23.06
C SER A 319 22.50 -15.42 -22.57
N GLU A 320 23.40 -14.85 -23.39
CA GLU A 320 24.36 -13.83 -22.97
C GLU A 320 24.42 -12.68 -23.99
N CYS A 321 23.29 -11.98 -24.20
CA CYS A 321 23.22 -10.85 -25.14
C CYS A 321 24.21 -9.71 -24.84
N ASN A 322 24.78 -9.65 -23.63
CA ASN A 322 25.77 -8.66 -23.23
C ASN A 322 27.23 -9.09 -23.48
N GLN A 323 27.48 -10.31 -23.96
CA GLN A 323 28.83 -10.83 -24.24
C GLN A 323 29.02 -11.11 -25.73
N ILE A 324 29.47 -10.10 -26.47
CA ILE A 324 29.85 -10.24 -27.88
C ILE A 324 31.27 -10.80 -27.96
N ARG A 325 31.46 -11.91 -28.69
CA ARG A 325 32.78 -12.55 -28.86
C ARG A 325 33.24 -12.42 -30.31
N LEU A 326 34.50 -12.02 -30.51
CA LEU A 326 35.16 -12.11 -31.82
C LEU A 326 35.56 -13.56 -32.08
N VAL A 327 35.11 -14.13 -33.19
CA VAL A 327 35.42 -15.50 -33.60
C VAL A 327 36.63 -15.54 -34.51
N TYR A 328 36.65 -14.74 -35.59
CA TYR A 328 37.73 -14.75 -36.59
C TYR A 328 37.94 -13.40 -37.30
N TYR A 329 39.11 -13.22 -37.92
CA TYR A 329 39.40 -12.17 -38.91
C TYR A 329 39.36 -12.74 -40.33
N LEU A 330 38.53 -12.17 -41.19
CA LEU A 330 38.25 -12.56 -42.58
C LEU A 330 39.16 -11.82 -43.57
N ILE A 331 40.48 -11.98 -43.44
CA ILE A 331 41.47 -11.24 -44.29
C ILE A 331 41.90 -12.06 -45.54
N LEU A 332 41.95 -13.40 -45.45
CA LEU A 332 42.27 -14.27 -46.61
C LEU A 332 41.61 -15.64 -46.42
N CYS A 333 40.58 -15.96 -47.21
CA CYS A 333 40.00 -17.30 -47.29
C CYS A 333 40.31 -17.87 -48.68
N ILE A 334 40.99 -19.01 -48.74
CA ILE A 334 41.47 -19.62 -49.99
C ILE A 334 40.39 -20.57 -50.54
N THR A 335 39.97 -20.39 -51.80
CA THR A 335 39.21 -21.38 -52.57
C THR A 335 40.16 -22.27 -53.38
N PHE A 336 40.20 -23.58 -53.11
CA PHE A 336 40.87 -24.54 -53.99
C PHE A 336 39.93 -24.99 -55.12
N LYS A 337 40.31 -24.76 -56.39
CA LYS A 337 39.69 -25.37 -57.57
C LYS A 337 40.47 -26.66 -57.91
N SER A 338 39.81 -27.82 -57.87
CA SER A 338 40.31 -29.06 -58.48
C SER A 338 40.18 -28.99 -60.01
N PRO A 339 41.13 -29.49 -60.83
CA PRO A 339 41.06 -29.46 -62.29
C PRO A 339 40.33 -30.66 -62.94
N LEU A 340 39.53 -31.43 -62.19
CA LEU A 340 38.74 -32.52 -62.75
C LEU A 340 37.25 -32.28 -62.50
N THR A 341 36.49 -32.42 -63.58
CA THR A 341 35.06 -32.11 -63.74
C THR A 341 34.17 -32.69 -62.63
N ALA A 342 33.86 -31.85 -61.64
CA ALA A 342 32.59 -31.79 -60.91
C ALA A 342 32.61 -30.51 -60.07
N VAL A 343 31.57 -29.68 -60.15
CA VAL A 343 31.42 -28.50 -59.27
C VAL A 343 31.10 -29.01 -57.87
N LEU A 344 32.13 -29.21 -57.03
CA LEU A 344 31.97 -29.36 -55.58
C LEU A 344 31.76 -27.98 -54.94
N PRO A 345 30.91 -27.84 -53.91
CA PRO A 345 30.73 -26.58 -53.21
C PRO A 345 32.03 -26.13 -52.55
N ALA A 346 32.33 -24.84 -52.66
CA ALA A 346 33.55 -24.23 -52.15
C ALA A 346 33.73 -24.51 -50.65
N VAL A 347 34.76 -25.28 -50.30
CA VAL A 347 35.19 -25.44 -48.90
C VAL A 347 35.93 -24.17 -48.49
N LEU A 348 35.32 -23.37 -47.61
CA LEU A 348 36.00 -22.22 -46.99
C LEU A 348 36.96 -22.77 -45.91
N MET A 349 38.25 -22.85 -46.22
CA MET A 349 39.28 -23.15 -45.23
C MET A 349 39.74 -21.83 -44.58
N PHE A 350 39.49 -21.68 -43.28
CA PHE A 350 39.89 -20.52 -42.49
C PHE A 350 41.29 -20.74 -41.91
N VAL A 351 42.23 -19.83 -42.20
CA VAL A 351 43.58 -19.86 -41.62
C VAL A 351 43.57 -19.13 -40.27
N HIS A 352 43.86 -19.87 -39.20
CA HIS A 352 44.03 -19.34 -37.85
C HIS A 352 45.44 -18.75 -37.69
N PHE A 353 45.57 -17.50 -37.24
CA PHE A 353 46.82 -16.96 -36.72
C PHE A 353 46.72 -16.87 -35.18
N PRO A 354 47.34 -17.80 -34.42
CA PRO A 354 47.30 -17.75 -32.97
C PRO A 354 48.26 -16.69 -32.43
N LYS A 355 47.75 -15.72 -31.66
CA LYS A 355 48.51 -15.07 -30.58
C LYS A 355 48.16 -15.77 -29.25
N SER A 356 48.36 -17.08 -29.15
CA SER A 356 48.38 -17.82 -27.88
C SER A 356 48.62 -19.30 -28.17
N SER A 357 49.52 -19.90 -27.40
CA SER A 357 50.05 -21.26 -27.51
C SER A 357 49.02 -22.36 -27.20
N SER A 358 48.05 -22.55 -28.08
CA SER A 358 47.20 -23.75 -28.11
C SER A 358 46.76 -24.03 -29.54
N LYS A 359 47.46 -24.95 -30.21
CA LYS A 359 47.16 -25.39 -31.59
C LYS A 359 45.80 -26.09 -31.61
N SER A 360 44.79 -25.40 -32.14
CA SER A 360 43.46 -25.96 -32.40
C SER A 360 43.24 -26.00 -33.91
N ILE A 361 43.30 -27.18 -34.51
CA ILE A 361 42.86 -27.38 -35.90
C ILE A 361 41.35 -27.60 -35.87
N ILE A 362 40.60 -26.69 -36.48
CA ILE A 362 39.14 -26.62 -36.43
C ILE A 362 38.61 -26.93 -37.82
N GLU A 363 38.02 -28.12 -37.99
CA GLU A 363 37.25 -28.50 -39.18
C GLU A 363 35.80 -28.06 -38.98
N LEU A 364 35.27 -27.30 -39.94
CA LEU A 364 33.84 -27.06 -40.11
C LEU A 364 33.32 -28.14 -41.05
N SER A 365 32.69 -29.18 -40.50
CA SER A 365 31.97 -30.16 -41.32
C SER A 365 30.55 -29.68 -41.60
N PHE A 366 30.19 -29.57 -42.87
CA PHE A 366 28.81 -29.65 -43.32
C PHE A 366 28.46 -31.13 -43.43
N MET A 367 27.30 -31.54 -42.91
CA MET A 367 26.83 -32.92 -43.07
C MET A 367 26.36 -33.09 -44.51
N ASP A 368 27.23 -33.66 -45.34
CA ASP A 368 26.84 -34.28 -46.59
C ASP A 368 27.64 -35.58 -46.81
N ASP A 369 27.02 -36.50 -47.54
CA ASP A 369 27.16 -37.94 -47.49
C ASP A 369 28.53 -38.58 -47.18
N LYS A 370 28.51 -39.45 -46.15
CA LYS A 370 29.62 -40.35 -45.78
C LYS A 370 29.74 -41.47 -46.81
N LYS A 371 30.62 -41.32 -47.81
CA LYS A 371 31.36 -42.47 -48.39
C LYS A 371 32.55 -42.14 -49.30
N GLY A 372 32.68 -40.92 -49.84
CA GLY A 372 33.80 -40.58 -50.74
C GLY A 372 35.05 -39.99 -50.07
N PHE A 373 34.92 -39.37 -48.90
CA PHE A 373 35.97 -38.48 -48.35
C PHE A 373 37.21 -39.18 -47.75
N LYS A 374 37.16 -40.51 -47.55
CA LYS A 374 38.23 -41.25 -46.86
C LYS A 374 39.42 -41.62 -47.75
N GLU A 375 39.25 -41.65 -49.07
CA GLU A 375 40.35 -42.00 -49.99
C GLU A 375 41.24 -40.80 -50.33
N ASP A 376 40.66 -39.60 -50.45
CA ASP A 376 41.42 -38.39 -50.79
C ASP A 376 42.31 -37.87 -49.63
N LEU A 377 41.94 -38.15 -48.37
CA LEU A 377 42.78 -37.84 -47.20
C LEU A 377 44.08 -38.67 -47.17
N ARG A 378 44.07 -39.90 -47.68
CA ARG A 378 45.27 -40.76 -47.73
C ARG A 378 46.29 -40.28 -48.78
N LEU A 379 45.84 -39.57 -49.80
CA LEU A 379 46.73 -38.97 -50.81
C LEU A 379 47.40 -37.69 -50.29
N LEU A 380 46.74 -36.93 -49.41
CA LEU A 380 47.30 -35.71 -48.80
C LEU A 380 48.33 -35.98 -47.69
N GLU A 381 48.19 -37.07 -46.92
CA GLU A 381 49.23 -37.49 -45.96
C GLU A 381 50.55 -37.89 -46.65
N LYS A 382 50.50 -38.37 -47.91
CA LYS A 382 51.70 -38.76 -48.66
C LYS A 382 52.50 -37.58 -49.22
N VAL A 383 51.85 -36.44 -49.49
CA VAL A 383 52.54 -35.25 -50.01
C VAL A 383 53.13 -34.40 -48.88
N SER A 384 52.60 -34.48 -47.66
CA SER A 384 53.19 -33.85 -46.47
C SER A 384 54.43 -34.58 -45.92
N SER A 385 54.74 -35.78 -46.41
CA SER A 385 55.92 -36.54 -45.96
C SER A 385 57.17 -36.32 -46.83
N ASN A 386 57.10 -35.52 -47.89
CA ASN A 386 58.23 -35.21 -48.79
C ASN A 386 58.37 -33.70 -49.08
N MET A 387 58.09 -32.84 -48.08
CA MET A 387 58.62 -31.48 -48.02
C MET A 387 59.34 -31.24 -46.70
#